data_AF-A0A436WPV4-F1
#
_entry.id   AF-A0A436WPV4-F1
#
_cell.length_a   1.000
_cell.length_b   1.000
_cell.length_c   1.000
_cell.angle_alpha   90.00
_cell.angle_beta   90.00
_cell.angle_gamma   90.00
#
_symmetry.space_group_name_H-M   'P 1'
#
loop_
_entity.id
_entity.type
_entity.pdbx_description
1 polymer ?
#
loop_
_entity_poly.entity_id
_entity_poly.type
_entity_poly.pdbx_seq_one_letter_code
_entity_poly.pdbx_strand_id
1 'polypeptide(L)'
;PGLMMALERGGRCDGVIYRLPDGDKPAQIERLLRREIDDHESIASVRWVPVRTAQGPLKALGFWVGVTGRGTSLGQPLETVAHVLARACGHVGSGAEYLYNTVSHLEAFGIHDRNLWRLQELVADEIRSIHGPGIESAAPFEPSALVIT
;
A
#
# COMPACT_ATOMS: atom_id res chain seq x y z
N PRO A 1 3.70 7.74 15.59
CA PRO A 1 3.96 6.47 14.85
C PRO A 1 2.89 6.25 13.78
N GLY A 2 3.29 5.91 12.55
CA GLY A 2 2.37 5.60 11.45
C GLY A 2 2.06 4.10 11.35
N LEU A 3 1.07 3.76 10.53
CA LEU A 3 0.75 2.38 10.14
C LEU A 3 1.00 2.21 8.64
N MET A 4 1.50 1.04 8.26
CA MET A 4 1.59 0.61 6.87
C MET A 4 0.86 -0.73 6.71
N MET A 5 0.40 -1.01 5.49
CA MET A 5 -0.22 -2.30 5.21
C MET A 5 0.83 -3.41 5.20
N ALA A 6 0.43 -4.58 5.69
CA ALA A 6 1.20 -5.81 5.59
C ALA A 6 0.28 -6.94 5.14
N LEU A 7 0.85 -7.92 4.44
CA LEU A 7 0.12 -9.15 4.11
C LEU A 7 0.11 -10.09 5.30
N GLU A 8 -1.05 -10.64 5.63
CA GLU A 8 -1.20 -11.65 6.66
C GLU A 8 -1.30 -13.05 6.03
N ARG A 9 -1.08 -14.10 6.83
CA ARG A 9 -1.38 -15.47 6.41
C ARG A 9 -2.90 -15.66 6.32
N GLY A 10 -3.36 -16.10 5.16
CA GLY A 10 -4.76 -16.42 4.91
C GLY A 10 -5.46 -15.37 4.06
N GLY A 11 -6.65 -15.71 3.58
CA GLY A 11 -7.44 -14.85 2.71
C GLY A 11 -6.97 -14.81 1.25
N ARG A 12 -7.39 -13.76 0.55
CA ARG A 12 -7.08 -13.46 -0.84
C ARG A 12 -6.59 -12.01 -0.89
N CYS A 13 -5.47 -11.79 -1.56
CA CYS A 13 -5.00 -10.45 -1.90
C CYS A 13 -5.02 -10.34 -3.41
N ASP A 14 -5.78 -9.38 -3.93
CA ASP A 14 -5.69 -8.98 -5.32
C ASP A 14 -4.56 -7.95 -5.44
N GLY A 15 -3.83 -8.00 -6.55
CA GLY A 15 -2.62 -7.20 -6.72
C GLY A 15 -2.13 -7.24 -8.16
N VAL A 16 -1.06 -6.49 -8.41
CA VAL A 16 -0.42 -6.42 -9.72
C VAL A 16 0.89 -7.17 -9.69
N ILE A 17 1.17 -7.93 -10.73
CA ILE A 17 2.48 -8.54 -10.95
C ILE A 17 3.18 -7.85 -12.11
N TYR A 18 4.48 -7.60 -11.94
CA TYR A 18 5.30 -6.99 -12.98
C TYR A 18 6.21 -8.04 -13.61
N ARG A 19 6.29 -8.01 -14.95
CA ARG A 19 7.26 -8.81 -15.69
C ARG A 19 8.55 -8.00 -15.81
N LEU A 20 9.67 -8.60 -15.37
CA LEU A 20 10.97 -8.01 -15.63
C LEU A 20 11.24 -7.96 -17.15
N PRO A 21 11.88 -6.89 -17.65
CA PRO A 21 12.36 -6.83 -19.02
C PRO A 21 13.21 -8.05 -19.39
N ASP A 22 13.19 -8.41 -20.67
CA ASP A 22 14.09 -9.45 -21.18
C ASP A 22 15.56 -8.99 -21.04
N GLY A 23 16.48 -9.94 -20.85
CA GLY A 23 17.90 -9.67 -20.58
C GLY A 23 18.42 -10.41 -19.35
N ASP A 24 19.42 -9.82 -18.69
CA ASP A 24 20.07 -10.41 -17.51
C ASP A 24 19.15 -10.33 -16.27
N LYS A 25 18.30 -11.35 -16.14
CA LYS A 25 17.36 -11.48 -15.01
C LYS A 25 18.07 -11.60 -13.66
N PRO A 26 19.16 -12.37 -13.50
CA PRO A 26 19.93 -12.39 -12.25
C PRO A 26 20.36 -10.98 -11.79
N ALA A 27 20.96 -10.18 -12.67
CA ALA A 27 21.40 -8.84 -12.31
C ALA A 27 20.23 -7.90 -11.98
N GLN A 28 19.09 -8.04 -12.68
CA GLN A 28 17.88 -7.27 -12.38
C GLN A 28 17.28 -7.63 -11.02
N ILE A 29 17.21 -8.92 -10.69
CA ILE A 29 16.74 -9.40 -9.39
C ILE A 29 17.70 -8.93 -8.29
N GLU A 30 19.02 -9.00 -8.49
CA GLU A 30 19.99 -8.51 -7.51
C GLU A 30 19.80 -7.02 -7.21
N ARG A 31 19.61 -6.19 -8.25
CA ARG A 31 19.32 -4.75 -8.08
C ARG A 31 18.04 -4.51 -7.30
N LEU A 32 16.99 -5.28 -7.58
CA LEU A 32 15.73 -5.20 -6.84
C LEU A 32 15.93 -5.58 -5.37
N LEU A 33 16.61 -6.70 -5.10
CA LEU A 33 16.90 -7.16 -3.74
C LEU A 33 17.70 -6.13 -2.96
N ARG A 34 18.73 -5.53 -3.56
CA ARG A 34 19.56 -4.49 -2.93
C ARG A 34 18.77 -3.22 -2.56
N ARG A 35 17.70 -2.92 -3.29
CA ARG A 35 16.85 -1.75 -3.03
C ARG A 35 15.83 -2.00 -1.93
N GLU A 36 15.30 -3.23 -1.85
CA GLU A 36 14.17 -3.56 -0.96
C GLU A 36 14.61 -4.25 0.35
N ILE A 37 15.85 -4.74 0.42
CA ILE A 37 16.40 -5.46 1.58
C ILE A 37 17.51 -4.62 2.17
N ASP A 38 17.17 -3.86 3.21
CA ASP A 38 18.14 -3.01 3.92
C ASP A 38 19.09 -3.80 4.85
N ASP A 39 18.72 -5.03 5.24
CA ASP A 39 19.54 -5.89 6.11
C ASP A 39 19.35 -7.40 5.82
N HIS A 40 20.38 -8.20 6.07
CA HIS A 40 20.44 -9.63 5.73
C HIS A 40 19.33 -10.45 6.41
N GLU A 41 18.83 -10.03 7.57
CA GLU A 41 17.69 -10.69 8.24
C GLU A 41 16.40 -10.60 7.43
N SER A 42 16.25 -9.58 6.58
CA SER A 42 15.09 -9.40 5.71
C SER A 42 15.13 -10.31 4.47
N ILE A 43 16.20 -11.07 4.21
CA ILE A 43 16.26 -12.01 3.07
C ILE A 43 15.18 -13.12 3.20
N ALA A 44 14.86 -13.53 4.42
CA ALA A 44 13.81 -14.52 4.67
C ALA A 44 12.40 -14.02 4.29
N SER A 45 12.23 -12.71 4.06
CA SER A 45 10.98 -12.10 3.58
C SER A 45 10.70 -12.40 2.11
N VAL A 46 11.70 -12.82 1.34
CA VAL A 46 11.58 -13.02 -0.11
C VAL A 46 11.25 -14.47 -0.44
N ARG A 47 10.17 -14.68 -1.19
CA ARG A 47 9.77 -16.03 -1.60
C ARG A 47 9.03 -16.04 -2.92
N TRP A 48 9.15 -17.16 -3.64
CA TRP A 48 8.28 -17.45 -4.77
C TRP A 48 6.90 -17.82 -4.27
N VAL A 49 5.89 -17.03 -4.64
CA VAL A 49 4.48 -17.29 -4.30
C VAL A 49 3.69 -17.71 -5.53
N PRO A 50 2.74 -18.65 -5.41
CA PRO A 50 1.80 -18.93 -6.48
C PRO A 50 0.83 -17.75 -6.61
N VAL A 51 0.58 -17.32 -7.85
CA VAL A 51 -0.39 -16.26 -8.18
C VAL A 51 -1.35 -16.77 -9.25
N ARG A 52 -2.59 -16.27 -9.22
CA ARG A 52 -3.58 -16.56 -10.25
C ARG A 52 -3.75 -15.33 -11.13
N THR A 53 -3.65 -15.51 -12.44
CA THR A 53 -3.85 -14.45 -13.43
C THR A 53 -4.95 -14.86 -14.39
N ALA A 54 -5.44 -13.90 -15.20
CA ALA A 54 -6.37 -14.18 -16.28
C ALA A 54 -5.81 -15.19 -17.31
N GLN A 55 -4.48 -15.29 -17.43
CA GLN A 55 -3.79 -16.22 -18.33
C GLN A 55 -3.52 -17.60 -17.68
N GLY A 56 -3.81 -17.75 -16.40
CA GLY A 56 -3.58 -18.97 -15.63
C GLY A 56 -2.67 -18.79 -14.40
N PRO A 57 -2.33 -19.89 -13.71
CA PRO A 57 -1.47 -19.86 -12.54
C PRO A 57 -0.01 -19.61 -12.92
N LEU A 58 0.68 -18.75 -12.16
CA LEU A 58 2.10 -18.43 -12.32
C LEU A 58 2.81 -18.45 -10.96
N LYS A 59 4.14 -18.34 -10.96
CA LYS A 59 4.94 -18.01 -9.78
C LYS A 59 5.49 -16.60 -9.91
N ALA A 60 5.38 -15.82 -8.85
CA ALA A 60 5.93 -14.47 -8.76
C ALA A 60 6.86 -14.38 -7.55
N LEU A 61 7.89 -13.54 -7.64
CA LEU A 61 8.73 -13.21 -6.50
C LEU A 61 7.98 -12.19 -5.64
N GLY A 62 7.66 -12.56 -4.40
CA GLY A 62 6.98 -11.70 -3.44
C GLY A 62 7.90 -11.34 -2.29
N PHE A 63 7.80 -10.09 -1.85
CA PHE A 63 8.44 -9.57 -0.65
C PHE A 63 7.39 -9.52 0.45
N TRP A 64 7.64 -10.22 1.55
CA TRP A 64 6.72 -10.34 2.66
C TRP A 64 7.43 -10.03 3.96
N VAL A 65 7.17 -8.86 4.52
CA VAL A 65 7.60 -8.59 5.89
C VAL A 65 6.72 -9.42 6.81
N GLY A 66 7.31 -10.48 7.35
CA GLY A 66 6.66 -11.28 8.35
C GLY A 66 6.33 -10.46 9.58
N VAL A 67 5.12 -10.67 10.10
CA VAL A 67 4.68 -10.08 11.36
C VAL A 67 5.45 -10.78 12.50
N THR A 68 6.74 -10.47 12.62
CA THR A 68 7.62 -11.03 13.63
C THR A 68 8.33 -9.87 14.31
N GLY A 69 7.73 -9.30 15.37
CA GLY A 69 8.37 -8.25 16.15
C GLY A 69 7.42 -7.40 16.99
N ARG A 70 7.99 -6.54 17.85
CA ARG A 70 7.27 -5.64 18.79
C ARG A 70 6.57 -4.43 18.12
N GLY A 71 6.54 -4.35 16.78
CA GLY A 71 5.99 -3.23 16.01
C GLY A 71 4.69 -3.53 15.25
N THR A 72 4.13 -4.72 15.43
CA THR A 72 2.99 -5.19 14.65
C THR A 72 1.70 -5.09 15.45
N SER A 73 0.74 -4.31 14.94
CA SER A 73 -0.62 -4.26 15.48
C SER A 73 -1.58 -4.98 14.54
N LEU A 74 -1.58 -6.32 14.60
CA LEU A 74 -2.53 -7.13 13.83
C LEU A 74 -3.93 -7.08 14.41
N GLY A 75 -4.93 -7.22 13.54
CA GLY A 75 -6.34 -7.34 13.95
C GLY A 75 -6.92 -6.11 14.63
N GLN A 76 -6.33 -4.93 14.44
CA GLN A 76 -6.91 -3.69 14.97
C GLN A 76 -8.26 -3.40 14.28
N PRO A 77 -9.27 -2.93 15.04
CA PRO A 77 -10.49 -2.38 14.45
C PRO A 77 -10.14 -1.26 13.46
N LEU A 78 -10.88 -1.18 12.34
CA LEU A 78 -10.61 -0.19 11.29
C LEU A 78 -10.72 1.24 11.83
N GLU A 79 -11.57 1.48 12.82
CA GLU A 79 -11.73 2.76 13.49
C GLU A 79 -10.45 3.18 14.22
N THR A 80 -9.78 2.25 14.88
CA THR A 80 -8.48 2.49 15.53
C THR A 80 -7.40 2.79 14.50
N VAL A 81 -7.39 2.02 13.40
CA VAL A 81 -6.44 2.25 12.30
C VAL A 81 -6.67 3.63 11.68
N ALA A 82 -7.94 4.01 11.43
CA ALA A 82 -8.31 5.29 10.88
C ALA A 82 -7.88 6.46 11.78
N HIS A 83 -8.11 6.33 13.10
CA HIS A 83 -7.69 7.31 14.09
C HIS A 83 -6.19 7.60 14.03
N VAL A 84 -5.36 6.55 13.86
CA VAL A 84 -3.91 6.67 13.75
C VAL A 84 -3.52 7.28 12.40
N LEU A 85 -4.04 6.76 11.29
CA LEU A 85 -3.69 7.22 9.94
C LEU A 85 -4.04 8.70 9.71
N ALA A 86 -5.17 9.17 10.24
CA ALA A 86 -5.59 10.56 10.15
C ALA A 86 -4.62 11.55 10.84
N ARG A 87 -3.82 11.09 11.80
CA ARG A 87 -2.92 11.94 12.62
C ARG A 87 -1.44 11.67 12.39
N ALA A 88 -1.09 10.56 11.77
CA ALA A 88 0.29 10.19 11.53
C ALA A 88 0.90 11.01 10.39
N CYS A 89 2.10 11.55 10.61
CA CYS A 89 2.93 12.17 9.57
C CYS A 89 4.39 11.78 9.79
N GLY A 90 5.04 11.29 8.73
CA GLY A 90 6.45 10.95 8.72
C GLY A 90 7.20 11.74 7.64
N HIS A 91 8.49 11.44 7.47
CA HIS A 91 9.35 12.14 6.51
C HIS A 91 8.88 12.03 5.04
N VAL A 92 8.13 10.97 4.70
CA VAL A 92 7.68 10.68 3.33
C VAL A 92 6.25 11.21 3.07
N GLY A 93 5.53 11.64 4.11
CA GLY A 93 4.15 12.12 3.98
C GLY A 93 3.24 11.69 5.14
N SER A 94 1.94 11.99 4.99
CA SER A 94 0.92 11.65 5.99
C SER A 94 0.39 10.22 5.83
N GLY A 95 -0.13 9.64 6.92
CA GLY A 95 -0.81 8.34 6.86
C GLY A 95 -2.06 8.36 5.97
N ALA A 96 -2.77 9.49 5.95
CA ALA A 96 -3.93 9.71 5.08
C ALA A 96 -3.54 9.74 3.60
N GLU A 97 -2.47 10.45 3.25
CA GLU A 97 -1.93 10.49 1.87
C GLU A 97 -1.45 9.11 1.42
N TYR A 98 -0.75 8.37 2.28
CA TYR A 98 -0.33 7.00 2.00
C TYR A 98 -1.53 6.10 1.66
N LEU A 99 -2.59 6.15 2.48
CA LEU A 99 -3.80 5.36 2.24
C LEU A 99 -4.50 5.78 0.94
N TYR A 100 -4.70 7.07 0.72
CA TYR A 100 -5.34 7.60 -0.47
C TYR A 100 -4.61 7.19 -1.75
N ASN A 101 -3.28 7.36 -1.78
CA ASN A 101 -2.46 6.98 -2.92
C ASN A 101 -2.53 5.48 -3.17
N THR A 102 -2.53 4.66 -2.11
CA THR A 102 -2.71 3.22 -2.25
C THR A 102 -4.05 2.88 -2.91
N VAL A 103 -5.15 3.36 -2.35
CA VAL A 103 -6.51 3.05 -2.84
C VAL A 103 -6.67 3.50 -4.28
N SER A 104 -6.22 4.71 -4.61
CA SER A 104 -6.29 5.29 -5.96
C SER A 104 -5.52 4.46 -6.98
N HIS A 105 -4.30 4.01 -6.65
CA HIS A 105 -3.53 3.16 -7.56
C HIS A 105 -4.17 1.78 -7.73
N LEU A 106 -4.69 1.17 -6.67
CA LEU A 106 -5.41 -0.11 -6.77
C LEU A 106 -6.65 0.02 -7.66
N GLU A 107 -7.42 1.10 -7.49
CA GLU A 107 -8.59 1.38 -8.33
C GLU A 107 -8.20 1.55 -9.81
N ALA A 108 -7.10 2.25 -10.10
CA ALA A 108 -6.59 2.39 -11.48
C ALA A 108 -6.24 1.04 -12.14
N PHE A 109 -5.92 0.02 -11.35
CA PHE A 109 -5.72 -1.36 -11.81
C PHE A 109 -7.00 -2.22 -11.77
N GLY A 110 -8.15 -1.63 -11.45
CA GLY A 110 -9.43 -2.33 -11.33
C GLY A 110 -9.54 -3.20 -10.07
N ILE A 111 -8.70 -2.97 -9.07
CA ILE A 111 -8.68 -3.71 -7.81
C ILE A 111 -9.47 -2.91 -6.77
N HIS A 112 -10.65 -3.42 -6.40
CA HIS A 112 -11.53 -2.79 -5.42
C HIS A 112 -11.57 -3.61 -4.11
N ASP A 113 -10.77 -3.22 -3.13
CA ASP A 113 -10.79 -3.82 -1.80
C ASP A 113 -11.75 -3.09 -0.86
N ARG A 114 -12.87 -3.74 -0.52
CA ARG A 114 -13.92 -3.15 0.32
C ARG A 114 -13.41 -2.62 1.68
N ASN A 115 -12.39 -3.25 2.26
CA ASN A 115 -11.90 -2.87 3.58
C ASN A 115 -11.04 -1.61 3.48
N LEU A 116 -10.22 -1.48 2.42
CA LEU A 116 -9.43 -0.27 2.17
C LEU A 116 -10.32 0.92 1.83
N TRP A 117 -11.38 0.72 1.03
CA TRP A 117 -12.37 1.76 0.76
C TRP A 117 -13.09 2.20 2.03
N ARG A 118 -13.53 1.25 2.85
CA ARG A 118 -14.13 1.56 4.15
C ARG A 118 -13.17 2.30 5.08
N LEU A 119 -11.90 1.89 5.11
CA LEU A 119 -10.87 2.57 5.90
C LEU A 119 -10.63 4.00 5.41
N GLN A 120 -10.65 4.23 4.09
CA GLN A 120 -10.53 5.56 3.50
C GLN A 120 -11.67 6.48 3.92
N GLU A 121 -12.92 5.98 3.93
CA GLU A 121 -14.07 6.73 4.44
C GLU A 121 -13.89 7.11 5.91
N LEU A 122 -13.50 6.15 6.76
CA LEU A 122 -13.30 6.39 8.18
C LEU A 122 -12.18 7.41 8.45
N VAL A 123 -11.09 7.36 7.68
CA VAL A 123 -10.01 8.36 7.78
C VAL A 123 -10.52 9.75 7.37
N ALA A 124 -11.32 9.84 6.30
CA ALA A 124 -11.89 11.12 5.88
C ALA A 124 -12.84 11.71 6.94
N ASP A 125 -13.69 10.87 7.55
CA ASP A 125 -14.57 11.30 8.64
C ASP A 125 -13.79 11.76 9.87
N GLU A 126 -12.71 11.07 10.22
CA GLU A 126 -11.83 11.46 11.32
C GLU A 126 -11.16 12.81 11.05
N ILE A 127 -10.65 13.04 9.83
CA ILE A 127 -10.07 14.34 9.42
C ILE A 127 -11.12 15.45 9.52
N ARG A 128 -12.35 15.22 9.04
CA ARG A 128 -13.45 16.20 9.16
C ARG A 128 -13.78 16.50 10.62
N SER A 129 -13.77 15.49 11.48
CA SER A 129 -13.99 15.65 12.93
C SER A 129 -12.90 16.52 13.58
N ILE A 130 -11.64 16.32 13.20
CA ILE A 130 -10.50 17.12 13.68
C ILE A 130 -10.59 18.59 13.21
N HIS A 131 -11.08 18.81 11.98
CA HIS A 131 -11.05 20.11 11.29
C HIS A 131 -12.44 20.73 11.02
N GLY A 132 -13.46 20.40 11.83
CA GLY A 132 -14.86 20.83 11.62
C GLY A 132 -15.06 22.33 11.34
N PRO A 133 -16.28 22.74 10.97
CA PRO A 133 -16.66 23.51 9.75
C PRO A 133 -15.83 24.79 9.44
N GLY A 134 -14.50 24.68 9.39
CA GLY A 134 -13.57 25.73 8.99
C GLY A 134 -13.10 25.61 7.54
N ILE A 135 -13.55 24.59 6.80
CA ILE A 135 -13.28 24.43 5.37
C ILE A 135 -14.58 24.72 4.61
N GLU A 136 -14.94 26.00 4.50
CA GLU A 136 -15.88 26.44 3.47
C GLU A 136 -15.18 26.32 2.11
N SER A 137 -15.66 25.37 1.31
CA SER A 137 -15.52 25.27 -0.16
C SER A 137 -14.22 25.81 -0.76
N ALA A 138 -13.14 25.03 -0.71
CA ALA A 138 -12.14 25.14 -1.77
C ALA A 138 -12.82 24.77 -3.10
N ALA A 139 -12.85 25.72 -4.03
CA ALA A 139 -13.41 25.58 -5.36
C ALA A 139 -12.96 24.28 -6.06
N PRO A 140 -13.77 23.72 -6.98
CA PRO A 140 -13.43 22.47 -7.66
C PRO A 140 -12.02 22.55 -8.27
N PHE A 141 -11.20 21.56 -7.91
CA PHE A 141 -9.87 21.36 -8.47
C PHE A 141 -10.03 20.96 -9.94
N GLU A 142 -9.93 21.95 -10.84
CA GLU A 142 -9.80 21.73 -12.28
C GLU A 142 -8.45 21.01 -12.54
N PRO A 143 -8.47 19.78 -13.08
CA PRO A 143 -7.24 19.04 -13.34
C PRO A 143 -6.49 19.72 -14.49
N SER A 144 -5.47 20.50 -14.17
CA SER A 144 -4.51 20.97 -15.16
C SER A 144 -3.72 19.77 -15.67
N ALA A 145 -4.06 19.32 -16.87
CA ALA A 145 -3.33 18.31 -17.61
C ALA A 145 -1.87 18.75 -17.79
N LEU A 146 -0.96 18.18 -17.00
CA LEU A 146 0.46 18.26 -17.27
C LEU A 146 0.81 17.16 -18.28
N VAL A 147 0.82 17.54 -19.55
CA VAL A 147 1.48 16.77 -20.61
C VAL A 147 2.98 16.86 -20.35
N ILE A 148 3.60 15.76 -19.95
CA ILE A 148 5.05 15.59 -20.01
C ILE A 148 5.34 14.83 -21.30
N THR A 149 5.96 15.52 -22.25
CA THR A 149 6.58 14.96 -23.46
C THR A 149 7.77 14.07 -23.12
#